data_AF-A0A978U0G9-F1
#
_entry.id   AF-A0A978U0G9-F1
#
_cell.length_a   1.000
_cell.length_b   1.000
_cell.length_c   1.000
_cell.angle_alpha   90.00
_cell.angle_beta   90.00
_cell.angle_gamma   90.00
#
_symmetry.space_group_name_H-M   'P 1'
#
loop_
_entity.id
_entity.type
_entity.pdbx_description
1 polymer ?
#
loop_
_entity_poly.entity_id
_entity_poly.type
_entity_poly.pdbx_seq_one_letter_code
_entity_poly.pdbx_strand_id
1 'polypeptide(L)' 'MNSTCLRLFENAPNGIFVTAPDGRYLRVNPALARIYGYSSPADLLAAQPLLHQASM' A
#
# COMPACT_ATOMS: atom_id res chain seq x y z
N MET A 1 2.51 -25.34 2.52
CA MET A 1 1.38 -24.41 2.68
C MET A 1 1.55 -23.32 1.63
N ASN A 2 0.76 -23.36 0.55
CA ASN A 2 1.07 -22.72 -0.74
C ASN A 2 0.99 -21.19 -0.71
N SER A 3 2.08 -20.55 -1.16
CA SER A 3 2.38 -19.10 -1.19
C SER A 3 1.49 -18.23 -2.10
N THR A 4 0.24 -18.61 -2.35
CA THR A 4 -0.61 -17.99 -3.37
C THR A 4 -1.11 -16.59 -2.98
N CYS A 5 -1.22 -16.29 -1.68
CA CYS A 5 -1.82 -15.03 -1.20
C CYS A 5 -0.98 -13.78 -1.51
N LEU A 6 0.35 -13.90 -1.59
CA LEU A 6 1.24 -12.77 -1.91
C LEU A 6 1.07 -12.31 -3.37
N ARG A 7 0.90 -13.26 -4.31
CA ARG A 7 0.76 -12.93 -5.73
C ARG A 7 -0.52 -12.16 -6.04
N LEU A 8 -1.60 -12.43 -5.30
CA LEU A 8 -2.86 -11.70 -5.44
C LEU A 8 -2.73 -10.26 -4.92
N PHE A 9 -1.94 -10.05 -3.87
CA PHE A 9 -1.66 -8.73 -3.33
C PHE A 9 -0.81 -7.88 -4.29
N GLU A 10 0.26 -8.46 -4.85
CA GLU A 10 1.20 -7.75 -5.72
C GLU A 10 0.63 -7.44 -7.12
N ASN A 11 -0.18 -8.34 -7.68
CA ASN A 11 -0.76 -8.18 -9.02
C ASN A 11 -2.18 -7.61 -9.04
N ALA A 12 -2.74 -7.25 -7.88
CA ALA A 12 -4.05 -6.62 -7.85
C ALA A 12 -3.99 -5.26 -8.60
N PRO A 13 -4.92 -5.01 -9.54
CA PRO A 13 -5.00 -3.72 -10.24
C PRO A 13 -5.43 -2.58 -9.31
N ASN A 14 -6.10 -2.92 -8.20
CA ASN A 14 -6.59 -1.95 -7.22
C ASN A 14 -5.52 -1.71 -6.14
N GLY A 15 -5.47 -0.50 -5.59
CA GLY A 15 -4.61 -0.18 -4.46
C GLY A 15 -5.04 -0.94 -3.20
N ILE A 16 -4.18 -1.81 -2.68
CA ILE A 16 -4.42 -2.56 -1.44
C ILE A 16 -3.40 -2.08 -0.40
N PHE A 17 -3.91 -1.74 0.78
CA PHE A 17 -3.09 -1.37 1.93
C PHE A 17 -3.58 -2.04 3.20
N VAL A 18 -2.66 -2.18 4.15
CA VAL A 18 -2.93 -2.59 5.52
C VAL A 18 -2.43 -1.46 6.40
N THR A 19 -3.26 -0.99 7.33
CA THR A 19 -2.87 -0.01 8.33
C THR A 19 -2.89 -0.58 9.72
N ALA A 20 -2.07 -0.02 10.60
CA ALA A 20 -2.22 -0.20 12.02
C ALA A 20 -3.47 0.57 12.51
N PRO A 21 -3.99 0.23 13.70
CA PRO A 21 -5.13 0.93 14.30
C PRO A 21 -4.89 2.43 14.53
N ASP A 22 -3.63 2.85 14.57
CA ASP A 22 -3.21 4.25 14.70
C ASP A 22 -3.18 5.01 13.36
N GLY A 23 -3.55 4.36 12.25
CA GLY A 23 -3.63 4.96 10.92
C GLY A 23 -2.32 4.93 10.12
N ARG A 24 -1.25 4.31 10.64
CA ARG A 24 0.02 4.16 9.89
C ARG A 24 -0.08 3.00 8.89
N TYR A 25 0.47 3.18 7.69
CA TYR A 25 0.59 2.09 6.72
C TYR A 25 1.59 1.03 7.21
N LEU A 26 1.14 -0.22 7.29
CA LEU A 26 1.96 -1.40 7.58
C LEU A 26 2.45 -2.06 6.29
N ARG A 27 1.59 -2.15 5.29
CA ARG A 27 1.90 -2.71 3.97
C ARG A 27 1.07 -2.02 2.90
N VAL A 28 1.66 -1.81 1.74
CA VAL A 28 0.97 -1.32 0.54
C VAL A 28 1.41 -2.14 -0.66
N ASN A 29 0.53 -2.32 -1.65
CA ASN A 29 0.90 -2.97 -2.89
C ASN A 29 1.50 -1.99 -3.92
N PRO A 30 2.19 -2.47 -4.96
CA PRO A 30 2.76 -1.62 -6.00
C PRO A 30 1.72 -0.78 -6.75
N ALA A 31 0.48 -1.27 -6.88
CA ALA A 31 -0.59 -0.51 -7.51
C ALA A 31 -0.93 0.76 -6.71
N LEU A 32 -1.01 0.68 -5.37
CA LEU A 32 -1.21 1.85 -4.52
C LEU A 32 -0.05 2.84 -4.66
N ALA A 33 1.20 2.36 -4.64
CA ALA A 33 2.36 3.22 -4.83
C ALA A 33 2.26 4.03 -6.13
N ARG A 34 1.90 3.38 -7.24
CA ARG A 34 1.69 4.06 -8.54
C ARG A 34 0.52 5.05 -8.53
N ILE A 35 -0.59 4.72 -7.87
CA ILE A 35 -1.76 5.62 -7.75
C ILE A 35 -1.36 6.92 -7.04
N TYR A 36 -0.51 6.84 -6.01
CA TYR A 36 0.00 8.00 -5.28
C TYR A 36 1.23 8.65 -5.93
N GLY A 37 1.73 8.12 -7.06
CA GLY A 37 2.88 8.67 -7.79
C GLY A 37 4.26 8.27 -7.25
N TYR A 38 4.34 7.25 -6.40
CA TYR A 38 5.61 6.70 -5.89
C TYR A 38 6.16 5.59 -6.78
N SER A 39 7.49 5.52 -6.86
CA SER A 39 8.22 4.49 -7.62
C SER A 39 8.11 3.10 -7.00
N SER A 40 7.98 3.01 -5.68
CA SER A 40 7.86 1.74 -4.97
C SER A 40 6.96 1.81 -3.72
N PRO A 41 6.41 0.67 -3.26
CA PRO A 41 5.74 0.55 -1.97
C PRO A 41 6.58 1.05 -0.79
N ALA A 42 7.90 0.82 -0.83
CA ALA A 42 8.82 1.23 0.22
C ALA A 42 8.93 2.75 0.31
N ASP A 43 8.96 3.45 -0.84
CA ASP A 43 9.00 4.92 -0.88
C ASP A 43 7.72 5.53 -0.29
N LEU A 44 6.56 4.94 -0.58
CA LEU A 44 5.28 5.37 0.01
C LEU A 44 5.26 5.14 1.53
N LEU A 45 5.74 3.97 1.99
CA LEU A 45 5.85 3.65 3.42
C LEU A 45 6.84 4.58 4.14
N ALA A 46 7.92 5.00 3.47
CA ALA A 46 8.88 5.97 4.02
C ALA A 46 8.28 7.37 4.11
N ALA A 47 7.44 7.77 3.15
CA ALA A 47 6.77 9.06 3.14
C ALA A 47 5.67 9.19 4.22
N GLN A 48 5.16 8.07 4.76
CA GLN A 48 4.13 8.04 5.80
C GLN A 48 2.97 9.05 5.58
N PRO A 49 2.35 9.12 4.38
CA PRO A 49 1.18 9.97 4.23
C PRO A 49 0.09 9.40 5.14
N LEU A 50 -0.29 10.14 6.19
CA LEU A 50 -1.38 9.72 7.07
C LEU A 50 -2.64 9.57 6.21
N LEU A 51 -3.41 8.49 6.43
CA LEU A 51 -4.69 8.26 5.73
C LEU A 51 -5.65 9.46 5.79
N HIS A 52 -5.47 10.36 6.78
CA HIS A 52 -6.23 11.59 6.93
C HIS A 52 -6.06 12.59 5.77
N GLN A 53 -5.03 12.45 4.92
CA GLN A 53 -4.78 13.35 3.78
C GLN A 53 -5.29 12.82 2.44
N ALA A 54 -5.73 11.56 2.36
CA ALA A 54 -6.11 10.91 1.11
C ALA A 54 -7.57 11.14 0.68
N SER A 55 -8.35 11.90 1.46
CA SER A 55 -9.79 12.13 1.25
C SER A 55 -10.13 13.56 0.77
N MET A 56 -9.20 14.25 0.10
CA MET A 56 -9.44 15.58 -0.50
C MET A 56 -9.11 15.58 -1.98
#